data_AF-A0A352MXF7-F1
#
_entry.id   AF-A0A352MXF7-F1
#
_cell.length_a   1.000
_cell.length_b   1.000
_cell.length_c   1.000
_cell.angle_alpha   90.00
_cell.angle_beta   90.00
_cell.angle_gamma   90.00
#
_symmetry.space_group_name_H-M   'P 1'
#
loop_
_entity.id
_entity.type
_entity.pdbx_description
1 polymer ?
#
loop_
_entity_poly.entity_id
_entity_poly.type
_entity_poly.pdbx_seq_one_letter_code
_entity_poly.pdbx_strand_id
1 'polypeptide(L)'
;MKSKKGIIFILGLIVIAIIVFFFIKNNYKNINIGNNITNKSIEQIEEYILNISSYKARIEVEVVSNKNENKYVLMQKYASPNISKQEVIEPSNIKGIETIYNGSSLTINNSNLGLSSIYENYQYMVDNCLWIRKFYKRLQKL
;
A
#
# COMPACT_ATOMS: atom_id res chain seq x y z
N MET A 1 -67.64 17.91 29.37
CA MET A 1 -66.38 18.29 30.05
C MET A 1 -65.37 17.17 29.80
N LYS A 2 -64.50 17.28 28.77
CA LYS A 2 -63.53 16.21 28.45
C LYS A 2 -62.72 15.94 29.72
N SER A 3 -62.71 14.68 30.18
CA SER A 3 -62.15 14.35 31.49
C SER A 3 -60.70 14.83 31.54
N LYS A 4 -60.31 15.55 32.60
CA LYS A 4 -58.94 16.08 32.76
C LYS A 4 -57.87 14.97 32.55
N LYS A 5 -58.23 13.72 32.84
CA LYS A 5 -57.45 12.51 32.57
C LYS A 5 -57.15 12.27 31.09
N GLY A 6 -58.12 12.50 30.19
CA GLY A 6 -57.93 12.37 28.74
C GLY A 6 -56.99 13.43 28.17
N ILE A 7 -56.99 14.64 28.73
CA ILE A 7 -56.07 15.72 28.32
C ILE A 7 -54.62 15.38 28.72
N ILE A 8 -54.43 14.85 29.92
CA ILE A 8 -53.11 14.41 30.42
C ILE A 8 -52.56 13.26 29.56
N PHE A 9 -53.41 12.33 29.15
CA PHE A 9 -53.03 11.21 28.28
C PHE A 9 -52.54 11.69 26.90
N ILE A 10 -53.24 12.66 26.31
CA ILE A 10 -52.86 13.26 25.03
C ILE A 10 -51.51 14.01 25.14
N LEU A 11 -51.29 14.74 26.22
CA LEU A 11 -50.00 15.40 26.48
C LEU A 11 -48.85 14.40 26.61
N GLY A 12 -49.07 13.26 27.29
CA GLY A 12 -48.08 12.19 27.40
C GLY A 12 -47.67 11.62 26.04
N LEU A 13 -48.64 11.40 25.14
CA LEU A 13 -48.38 10.91 23.78
C LEU A 13 -47.55 11.90 22.94
N ILE A 14 -47.80 13.20 23.08
CA ILE A 14 -47.04 14.24 22.37
C ILE A 14 -45.57 14.25 22.82
N VAL A 15 -45.31 14.12 24.13
CA VAL A 15 -43.95 14.06 24.67
C VAL A 15 -43.19 12.83 24.15
N ILE A 16 -43.85 11.67 24.11
CA ILE A 16 -43.26 10.43 23.58
C ILE A 16 -42.92 10.59 22.09
N ALA A 17 -43.79 11.20 21.29
CA ALA A 17 -43.55 11.45 19.88
C ALA A 17 -42.34 12.37 19.64
N ILE A 18 -42.16 13.40 20.48
CA ILE A 18 -41.00 14.31 20.41
C ILE A 18 -39.69 13.55 20.71
N ILE A 19 -39.70 12.67 21.72
CA ILE A 19 -38.54 11.85 22.08
C ILE A 19 -38.16 10.91 20.93
N VAL A 20 -39.14 10.22 20.34
CA VAL A 20 -38.92 9.33 19.18
C VAL A 20 -38.39 10.11 17.98
N PHE A 21 -38.93 11.30 17.70
CA PHE A 21 -38.44 12.17 16.64
C PHE A 21 -36.97 12.59 16.86
N PHE A 22 -36.58 12.86 18.11
CA PHE A 22 -35.21 13.19 18.45
C PHE A 22 -34.26 12.01 18.20
N PHE A 23 -34.68 10.77 18.53
CA PHE A 23 -33.91 9.55 18.25
C PHE A 23 -33.81 9.22 16.75
N ILE A 24 -34.85 9.48 15.95
CA ILE A 24 -34.81 9.29 14.49
C ILE A 24 -33.91 10.36 13.83
N LYS A 25 -33.98 11.62 14.29
CA LYS A 25 -33.18 12.72 13.75
C LYS A 25 -31.70 12.63 14.13
N ASN A 26 -31.40 12.18 15.35
CA ASN A 26 -30.06 11.71 15.72
C ASN A 26 -29.84 10.33 15.10
N ASN A 27 -29.74 10.29 13.77
CA ASN A 27 -29.04 9.22 13.08
C ASN A 27 -27.72 9.03 13.81
N TYR A 28 -27.60 7.91 14.52
CA TYR A 28 -26.32 7.41 14.97
C TYR A 28 -25.50 7.24 13.70
N LYS A 29 -24.73 8.27 13.33
CA LYS A 29 -23.58 8.08 12.49
C LYS A 29 -22.81 7.01 13.22
N ASN A 30 -22.77 5.81 12.64
CA ASN A 30 -21.88 4.76 13.08
C ASN A 30 -20.48 5.36 13.00
N ILE A 31 -20.03 5.91 14.13
CA ILE A 31 -18.64 6.28 14.33
C ILE A 31 -17.95 4.94 14.52
N ASN A 32 -17.62 4.32 13.40
CA ASN A 32 -16.72 3.18 13.37
C ASN A 32 -15.32 3.74 13.66
N ILE A 33 -15.01 3.98 14.93
CA ILE A 33 -13.64 4.14 15.41
C ILE A 33 -13.09 2.72 15.53
N GLY A 34 -12.57 2.21 14.41
CA GLY A 34 -11.90 0.93 14.29
C GLY A 34 -11.03 0.96 13.05
N ASN A 35 -9.72 0.78 13.25
CA ASN A 35 -8.60 0.69 12.30
C ASN A 35 -8.88 0.94 10.80
N ASN A 36 -8.11 1.87 10.22
CA ASN A 36 -7.96 2.24 8.80
C ASN A 36 -8.07 1.09 7.77
N ILE A 37 -9.24 0.47 7.60
CA ILE A 37 -9.59 -0.16 6.32
C ILE A 37 -9.90 1.01 5.41
N THR A 38 -8.90 1.45 4.67
CA THR A 38 -9.14 2.31 3.52
C THR A 38 -10.11 1.55 2.62
N ASN A 39 -11.36 2.01 2.50
CA ASN A 39 -12.33 1.61 1.49
C ASN A 39 -11.86 2.05 0.08
N LYS A 40 -10.58 1.87 -0.22
CA LYS A 40 -10.01 2.21 -1.51
C LYS A 40 -10.33 1.07 -2.46
N SER A 41 -10.97 1.40 -3.58
CA SER A 41 -11.11 0.44 -4.69
C SER A 41 -9.73 0.01 -5.17
N ILE A 42 -9.66 -1.13 -5.88
CA ILE A 42 -8.42 -1.56 -6.56
C ILE A 42 -7.85 -0.38 -7.35
N GLU A 43 -8.69 0.33 -8.11
CA GLU A 43 -8.37 1.51 -8.92
C GLU A 43 -7.63 2.59 -8.13
N GLN A 44 -8.13 2.92 -6.93
CA GLN A 44 -7.53 3.94 -6.07
C GLN A 44 -6.19 3.49 -5.46
N ILE A 45 -6.00 2.18 -5.26
CA ILE A 45 -4.73 1.61 -4.81
C ILE A 45 -3.72 1.64 -5.97
N GLU A 46 -4.16 1.36 -7.20
CA GLU A 46 -3.30 1.43 -8.39
C GLU A 46 -2.81 2.85 -8.59
N GLU A 47 -3.75 3.80 -8.61
CA GLU A 47 -3.45 5.21 -8.81
C GLU A 47 -2.46 5.68 -7.75
N TYR A 48 -2.70 5.30 -6.48
CA TYR A 48 -1.79 5.61 -5.41
C TYR A 48 -0.38 5.05 -5.65
N ILE A 49 -0.22 3.76 -5.95
CA ILE A 49 1.08 3.10 -6.15
C ILE A 49 1.80 3.64 -7.40
N LEU A 50 1.08 3.84 -8.50
CA LEU A 50 1.65 4.29 -9.77
C LEU A 50 2.07 5.77 -9.73
N ASN A 51 1.46 6.57 -8.86
CA ASN A 51 1.76 8.00 -8.70
C ASN A 51 2.78 8.30 -7.59
N ILE A 52 3.36 7.29 -6.93
CA ILE A 52 4.45 7.50 -5.97
C ILE A 52 5.66 8.10 -6.71
N SER A 53 5.99 9.36 -6.40
CA SER A 53 7.13 10.06 -6.99
C SER A 53 8.47 9.61 -6.39
N SER A 54 8.47 9.13 -5.15
CA SER A 54 9.64 8.53 -4.52
C SER A 54 9.25 7.61 -3.36
N TYR A 55 10.06 6.59 -3.10
CA TYR A 55 9.90 5.75 -1.93
C TYR A 55 11.24 5.20 -1.45
N LYS A 56 11.24 4.75 -0.19
CA LYS A 56 12.25 3.86 0.37
C LYS A 56 11.52 2.69 1.02
N ALA A 57 11.84 1.47 0.61
CA ALA A 57 11.19 0.26 1.07
C ALA A 57 12.21 -0.78 1.49
N ARG A 58 11.92 -1.48 2.58
CA ARG A 58 12.57 -2.75 2.92
C ARG A 58 11.67 -3.86 2.43
N ILE A 59 12.19 -4.78 1.63
CA ILE A 59 11.41 -5.85 0.99
C ILE A 59 12.01 -7.19 1.38
N GLU A 60 11.17 -8.07 1.87
CA GLU A 60 11.51 -9.46 2.12
C GLU A 60 11.01 -10.28 0.92
N VAL A 61 11.92 -10.98 0.27
CA VAL A 61 11.64 -11.76 -0.94
C VAL A 61 11.93 -13.21 -0.64
N GLU A 62 10.92 -14.05 -0.78
CA GLU A 62 11.04 -15.50 -0.72
C GLU A 62 10.91 -16.07 -2.14
N VAL A 63 11.95 -16.80 -2.57
CA VAL A 63 11.99 -17.48 -3.86
C VAL A 63 11.95 -18.97 -3.61
N VAL A 64 10.79 -19.57 -3.85
CA VAL A 64 10.56 -21.02 -3.75
C VAL A 64 10.66 -21.64 -5.13
N SER A 65 11.50 -22.66 -5.27
CA SER A 65 11.62 -23.50 -6.46
C SER A 65 11.35 -24.96 -6.09
N ASN A 66 11.33 -25.84 -7.08
CA ASN A 66 11.17 -27.29 -6.84
C ASN A 66 12.32 -27.91 -6.01
N LYS A 67 13.49 -27.26 -5.94
CA LYS A 67 14.68 -27.79 -5.28
C LYS A 67 15.08 -27.02 -4.03
N ASN A 68 14.94 -25.69 -4.07
CA ASN A 68 15.49 -24.80 -3.05
C ASN A 68 14.48 -23.70 -2.69
N GLU A 69 14.53 -23.25 -1.44
CA GLU A 69 13.89 -22.04 -0.92
C GLU A 69 14.99 -21.06 -0.53
N ASN A 70 14.91 -19.82 -1.02
CA ASN A 70 15.87 -18.76 -0.70
C ASN A 70 15.13 -17.51 -0.22
N LYS A 71 15.67 -16.90 0.84
CA LYS A 71 15.13 -15.67 1.42
C LYS A 71 16.14 -14.54 1.26
N TYR A 72 15.62 -13.37 0.90
CA TYR A 72 16.40 -12.17 0.69
C TYR A 72 15.75 -11.00 1.40
N VAL A 73 16.59 -10.12 1.93
CA VAL A 73 16.16 -8.81 2.42
C VAL A 73 16.80 -7.76 1.53
N LEU A 74 15.96 -6.94 0.89
CA LEU A 74 16.37 -5.91 -0.06
C LEU A 74 16.00 -4.53 0.47
N MET A 75 16.88 -3.55 0.24
CA MET A 75 16.55 -2.13 0.39
C MET A 75 16.35 -1.50 -0.97
N GLN A 76 15.13 -1.08 -1.28
CA GLN A 76 14.80 -0.36 -2.49
C GLN A 76 14.59 1.13 -2.24
N LYS A 77 15.03 1.92 -3.21
CA LYS A 77 14.78 3.35 -3.30
C LYS A 77 14.37 3.70 -4.72
N TYR A 78 13.37 4.56 -4.85
CA TYR A 78 12.96 5.14 -6.11
C TYR A 78 12.83 6.64 -5.96
N ALA A 79 13.25 7.38 -6.98
CA ALA A 79 12.94 8.78 -7.16
C ALA A 79 12.68 9.05 -8.65
N SER A 80 11.51 9.61 -8.94
CA SER A 80 11.11 10.06 -10.27
C SER A 80 12.07 11.14 -10.77
N PRO A 81 12.40 11.17 -12.08
CA PRO A 81 11.89 10.28 -13.11
C PRO A 81 12.53 8.88 -13.12
N ASN A 82 13.84 8.78 -12.86
CA ASN A 82 14.59 7.61 -13.34
C ASN A 82 15.55 6.95 -12.34
N ILE A 83 15.66 7.43 -11.09
CA ILE A 83 16.62 6.84 -10.15
C ILE A 83 15.95 5.70 -9.42
N SER A 84 16.30 4.47 -9.77
CA SER A 84 15.90 3.25 -9.07
C SER A 84 17.13 2.56 -8.53
N LYS A 85 17.17 2.31 -7.22
CA LYS A 85 18.28 1.65 -6.55
C LYS A 85 17.79 0.51 -5.67
N GLN A 86 18.48 -0.62 -5.73
CA GLN A 86 18.23 -1.79 -4.90
C GLN A 86 19.55 -2.28 -4.32
N GLU A 87 19.56 -2.62 -3.05
CA GLU A 87 20.72 -3.18 -2.35
C GLU A 87 20.31 -4.45 -1.62
N VAL A 88 21.14 -5.50 -1.71
CA VAL A 88 20.98 -6.74 -0.95
C VAL A 88 21.51 -6.53 0.47
N ILE A 89 20.64 -6.70 1.46
CA ILE A 89 21.01 -6.64 2.88
C ILE A 89 21.27 -8.04 3.42
N GLU A 90 20.46 -9.02 2.99
CA GLU A 90 20.60 -10.43 3.34
C GLU A 90 20.32 -11.30 2.10
N PRO A 91 20.98 -12.47 1.97
CA PRO A 91 21.93 -13.09 2.90
C PRO A 91 23.35 -12.52 2.84
N SER A 92 24.18 -12.83 3.84
CA SER A 92 25.52 -12.24 4.04
C SER A 92 26.50 -12.49 2.88
N ASN A 93 26.44 -13.65 2.25
CA ASN A 93 27.32 -14.05 1.15
C ASN A 93 27.15 -13.19 -0.12
N ILE A 94 26.01 -12.52 -0.28
CA ILE A 94 25.73 -11.60 -1.39
C ILE A 94 25.33 -10.19 -0.92
N LYS A 95 25.49 -9.90 0.37
CA LYS A 95 25.21 -8.60 0.95
C LYS A 95 26.03 -7.52 0.24
N GLY A 96 25.45 -6.34 0.04
CA GLY A 96 26.12 -5.20 -0.55
C GLY A 96 26.21 -5.25 -2.08
N ILE A 97 25.59 -6.25 -2.72
CA ILE A 97 25.27 -6.16 -4.15
C ILE A 97 24.22 -5.07 -4.33
N GLU A 98 24.55 -4.12 -5.18
CA GLU A 98 23.75 -2.95 -5.47
C GLU A 98 23.43 -2.90 -6.96
N THR A 99 22.18 -2.58 -7.28
CA THR A 99 21.68 -2.42 -8.63
C THR A 99 21.09 -1.02 -8.76
N ILE A 100 21.66 -0.21 -9.65
CA ILE A 100 21.23 1.16 -9.93
C ILE A 100 20.78 1.24 -11.37
N TYR A 101 19.58 1.77 -11.58
CA TYR A 101 19.10 2.18 -12.89
C TYR A 101 18.84 3.68 -12.85
N ASN A 102 19.34 4.41 -13.85
CA ASN A 102 19.22 5.86 -13.97
C ASN A 102 18.37 6.31 -15.18
N GLY A 103 17.67 5.37 -15.84
CA GLY A 103 16.84 5.63 -17.02
C GLY A 103 17.51 5.29 -18.35
N SER A 104 18.83 5.17 -18.39
CA SER A 104 19.58 4.78 -19.60
C SER A 104 20.45 3.54 -19.38
N SER A 105 21.09 3.46 -18.21
CA SER A 105 22.08 2.45 -17.89
C SER A 105 21.72 1.71 -16.60
N LEU A 106 22.06 0.43 -16.59
CA LEU A 106 22.04 -0.41 -15.40
C LEU A 106 23.47 -0.55 -14.90
N THR A 107 23.70 -0.23 -13.64
CA THR A 107 24.95 -0.49 -12.94
C THR A 107 24.73 -1.55 -11.88
N ILE A 108 25.55 -2.60 -11.87
CA ILE A 108 25.62 -3.59 -10.81
C ILE A 108 26.96 -3.43 -10.11
N ASN A 109 26.92 -3.16 -8.82
CA ASN A 109 28.10 -3.00 -7.97
C ASN A 109 28.12 -4.09 -6.91
N ASN A 110 29.29 -4.61 -6.59
CA ASN A 110 29.50 -5.42 -5.40
C ASN A 110 30.46 -4.66 -4.47
N SER A 111 29.90 -4.06 -3.42
CA SER A 111 30.67 -3.25 -2.46
C SER A 111 31.74 -4.05 -1.72
N ASN A 112 31.55 -5.35 -1.50
CA ASN A 112 32.52 -6.20 -0.81
C ASN A 112 33.70 -6.59 -1.71
N LEU A 113 33.48 -6.74 -3.03
CA LEU A 113 34.50 -7.17 -3.99
C LEU A 113 35.12 -6.01 -4.77
N GLY A 114 34.56 -4.80 -4.68
CA GLY A 114 35.00 -3.64 -5.46
C GLY A 114 34.76 -3.78 -6.96
N LEU A 115 33.88 -4.70 -7.38
CA LEU A 115 33.57 -4.96 -8.77
C LEU A 115 32.35 -4.15 -9.21
N SER A 116 32.41 -3.62 -10.43
CA SER A 116 31.30 -2.89 -11.07
C SER A 116 31.11 -3.38 -12.50
N SER A 117 29.86 -3.49 -12.93
CA SER A 117 29.48 -3.78 -14.32
C SER A 117 28.40 -2.81 -14.76
N ILE A 118 28.62 -2.18 -15.91
CA ILE A 118 27.70 -1.20 -16.50
C ILE A 118 27.15 -1.77 -17.80
N TYR A 119 25.83 -1.77 -17.90
CA TYR A 119 25.09 -2.18 -19.09
C TYR A 119 24.36 -0.96 -19.65
N GLU A 120 24.82 -0.49 -20.81
CA GLU A 120 24.19 0.62 -21.53
C GLU A 120 22.96 0.14 -22.29
N ASN A 121 21.97 1.03 -22.46
CA ASN A 121 20.74 0.77 -23.20
C ASN A 121 19.96 -0.47 -22.71
N TYR A 122 20.07 -0.79 -21.42
CA TYR A 122 19.48 -2.00 -20.85
C TYR A 122 17.98 -1.80 -20.56
N GLN A 123 17.14 -2.17 -21.52
CA GLN A 123 15.68 -2.03 -21.42
C GLN A 123 15.01 -3.10 -20.53
N TYR A 124 15.69 -4.22 -20.26
CA TYR A 124 15.10 -5.40 -19.61
C TYR A 124 15.01 -5.33 -18.08
N MET A 125 15.71 -4.39 -17.41
CA MET A 125 15.53 -4.17 -15.95
C MET A 125 14.10 -3.79 -15.62
N VAL A 126 13.47 -3.14 -16.60
CA VAL A 126 12.11 -2.66 -16.55
C VAL A 126 11.13 -3.84 -16.62
N ASP A 127 11.56 -5.08 -16.90
CA ASP A 127 10.71 -6.27 -16.90
C ASP A 127 10.87 -7.15 -15.66
N ASN A 128 11.73 -6.76 -14.71
CA ASN A 128 11.92 -7.51 -13.47
C ASN A 128 10.81 -7.17 -12.44
N CYS A 129 10.10 -8.21 -11.98
CA CYS A 129 9.01 -8.09 -11.00
C CYS A 129 9.46 -7.78 -9.57
N LEU A 130 10.77 -7.67 -9.30
CA LEU A 130 11.26 -7.32 -7.97
C LEU A 130 11.04 -5.85 -7.61
N TRP A 131 10.80 -4.96 -8.60
CA TRP A 131 10.49 -3.55 -8.34
C TRP A 131 9.00 -3.34 -8.11
N ILE A 132 8.63 -2.61 -7.04
CA ILE A 132 7.23 -2.37 -6.64
C ILE A 132 6.33 -1.91 -7.81
N ARG A 133 6.80 -0.92 -8.59
CA ARG A 133 6.04 -0.39 -9.73
C ARG A 133 5.77 -1.43 -10.82
N LYS A 134 6.70 -2.38 -11.01
CA LYS A 134 6.59 -3.43 -12.03
C LYS A 134 5.87 -4.67 -11.53
N PHE A 135 6.08 -5.03 -10.27
CA PHE A 135 5.26 -6.01 -9.57
C PHE A 135 3.77 -5.70 -9.72
N TYR A 136 3.39 -4.45 -9.42
CA TYR A 136 2.00 -4.00 -9.49
C TYR A 136 1.42 -4.13 -10.92
N LYS A 137 2.14 -3.63 -11.93
CA LYS A 137 1.74 -3.78 -13.34
C LYS A 137 1.58 -5.23 -13.80
N ARG A 138 2.31 -6.17 -13.20
CA ARG A 138 2.24 -7.59 -13.55
C ARG A 138 1.03 -8.27 -12.92
N LEU A 139 0.64 -7.92 -11.70
CA LEU A 139 -0.55 -8.45 -11.04
C LEU A 139 -1.83 -8.22 -11.86
N GLN A 140 -1.89 -7.14 -12.64
CA GLN A 140 -3.03 -6.84 -13.53
C GLN A 140 -3.19 -7.78 -14.73
N LYS A 141 -2.13 -8.51 -15.11
CA LYS A 141 -2.14 -9.37 -16.30
C LYS A 141 -2.43 -10.85 -16.00
N LEU A 142 -2.60 -11.20 -14.72
CA LEU A 142 -2.96 -12.53 -14.25
C LEU A 142 -4.47 -12.62 -14.06
#